data_AF-A0A5A5TGQ0-F1
#
_entry.id   AF-A0A5A5TGQ0-F1
#
_cell.length_a   1.000
_cell.length_b   1.000
_cell.length_c   1.000
_cell.angle_alpha   90.00
_cell.angle_beta   90.00
_cell.angle_gamma   90.00
#
_symmetry.space_group_name_H-M   'P 1'
#
loop_
_entity.id
_entity.type
_entity.pdbx_description
1 polymer ?
#
loop_
_entity_poly.entity_id
_entity_poly.type
_entity_poly.pdbx_seq_one_letter_code
_entity_poly.pdbx_strand_id
1 'polypeptide(L)'
;MMQEHKPKQTLEQIRNRYPFDLTALALRAGIGTRILYHALLHKPITLGDAEKLVVALSHHTGLPLSLDLIDLVTWEDYLCLWIIRASITDEEGHVRDTYQLVYARNQEHAAITAHFWLIQHAQATHIQFTPCPEGLHLDDMAIPGIPPCKQEKERLS
;
A
#
# COMPACT_ATOMS: atom_id res chain seq x y z
N MET A 1 -0.99 25.50 -23.87
CA MET A 1 -0.93 24.22 -24.62
C MET A 1 -1.41 23.14 -23.68
N MET A 2 -2.57 22.53 -23.96
CA MET A 2 -3.02 21.34 -23.22
C MET A 2 -2.12 20.19 -23.67
N GLN A 3 -1.27 19.69 -22.78
CA GLN A 3 -0.56 18.45 -23.06
C GLN A 3 -1.62 17.34 -23.09
N GLU A 4 -1.81 16.72 -24.25
CA GLU A 4 -2.52 15.44 -24.34
C GLU A 4 -1.77 14.45 -23.44
N HIS A 5 -2.29 14.21 -22.24
CA HIS A 5 -1.80 13.13 -21.40
C HIS A 5 -2.08 11.83 -22.15
N LYS A 6 -1.04 11.22 -22.73
CA LYS A 6 -1.15 9.85 -23.21
C LYS A 6 -1.60 8.98 -22.02
N PRO A 7 -2.64 8.15 -22.20
CA PRO A 7 -3.08 7.26 -21.13
C PRO A 7 -1.92 6.34 -20.74
N LYS A 8 -1.72 6.18 -19.41
CA LYS A 8 -0.73 5.25 -18.87
C LYS A 8 -1.03 3.83 -19.36
N GLN A 9 0.01 3.04 -19.62
CA GLN A 9 -0.15 1.68 -20.09
C GLN A 9 -0.38 0.72 -18.93
N THR A 10 -1.38 -0.15 -19.01
CA THR A 10 -1.57 -1.18 -17.99
C THR A 10 -0.55 -2.30 -18.14
N LEU A 11 -0.26 -3.01 -17.04
CA LEU A 11 0.59 -4.20 -17.07
C LEU A 11 0.13 -5.25 -18.08
N GLU A 12 -1.19 -5.41 -18.26
CA GLU A 12 -1.78 -6.33 -19.22
C GLU A 12 -1.48 -5.91 -20.66
N GLN A 13 -1.59 -4.62 -20.98
CA GLN A 13 -1.20 -4.08 -22.29
C GLN A 13 0.29 -4.29 -22.58
N ILE A 14 1.15 -4.07 -21.58
CA ILE A 14 2.60 -4.30 -21.72
C ILE A 14 2.86 -5.80 -21.96
N ARG A 15 2.21 -6.69 -21.19
CA ARG A 15 2.36 -8.14 -21.33
C ARG A 15 1.92 -8.66 -22.69
N ASN A 16 0.86 -8.09 -23.26
CA ASN A 16 0.38 -8.47 -24.60
C ASN A 16 1.40 -8.09 -25.69
N ARG A 17 2.15 -7.00 -25.49
CA ARG A 17 3.15 -6.53 -26.47
C ARG A 17 4.52 -7.15 -26.25
N TYR A 18 4.88 -7.39 -25.00
CA TYR A 18 6.13 -7.99 -24.56
C TYR A 18 5.82 -9.14 -23.61
N PRO A 19 5.61 -10.36 -24.14
CA PRO A 19 5.30 -11.51 -23.29
C PRO A 19 6.38 -11.71 -22.20
N PHE A 20 5.93 -11.89 -20.96
CA PHE A 20 6.78 -12.26 -19.84
C PHE A 20 6.07 -13.28 -18.95
N ASP A 21 6.87 -14.14 -18.33
CA ASP A 21 6.44 -15.00 -17.24
C ASP A 21 6.37 -14.20 -15.94
N LEU A 22 5.28 -14.37 -15.19
CA LEU A 22 5.02 -13.60 -13.98
C LEU A 22 6.00 -13.98 -12.85
N THR A 23 6.32 -15.27 -12.72
CA THR A 23 7.21 -15.75 -11.67
C THR A 23 8.64 -15.26 -11.91
N ALA A 24 9.11 -15.37 -13.16
CA ALA A 24 10.43 -14.90 -13.57
C ALA A 24 10.56 -13.38 -13.44
N LEU A 25 9.54 -12.61 -13.82
CA LEU A 25 9.57 -11.16 -13.68
C LEU A 25 9.59 -10.73 -12.20
N ALA A 26 8.74 -11.33 -11.37
CA ALA A 26 8.71 -11.07 -9.93
C ALA A 26 10.07 -11.35 -9.27
N LEU A 27 10.69 -12.48 -9.64
CA LEU A 27 12.03 -12.84 -9.17
C LEU A 27 13.08 -11.80 -9.58
N ARG A 28 13.07 -11.33 -10.85
CA ARG A 28 14.00 -10.29 -11.33
C ARG A 28 13.80 -8.95 -10.63
N ALA A 29 12.55 -8.60 -10.31
CA ALA A 29 12.22 -7.40 -9.57
C ALA A 29 12.55 -7.50 -8.07
N GLY A 30 12.83 -8.70 -7.55
CA GLY A 30 13.02 -8.92 -6.12
C GLY A 30 11.75 -8.66 -5.31
N ILE A 31 10.58 -8.95 -5.90
CA ILE A 31 9.27 -8.83 -5.25
C ILE A 31 8.56 -10.19 -5.20
N GLY A 32 7.64 -10.37 -4.28
CA GLY A 32 6.81 -11.59 -4.23
C GLY A 32 5.85 -11.68 -5.42
N THR A 33 5.62 -12.88 -5.94
CA THR A 33 4.69 -13.10 -7.08
C THR A 33 3.28 -12.58 -6.80
N ARG A 34 2.83 -12.64 -5.53
CA ARG A 34 1.54 -12.05 -5.09
C ARG A 34 1.45 -10.56 -5.41
N ILE A 35 2.53 -9.81 -5.29
CA ILE A 35 2.57 -8.36 -5.58
C ILE A 35 2.34 -8.12 -7.07
N LEU A 36 2.96 -8.94 -7.94
CA LEU A 36 2.76 -8.84 -9.38
C LEU A 36 1.33 -9.21 -9.79
N TYR A 37 0.71 -10.19 -9.15
CA TYR A 37 -0.71 -10.51 -9.34
C TYR A 37 -1.61 -9.35 -8.90
N HIS A 38 -1.32 -8.73 -7.76
CA HIS A 38 -2.06 -7.54 -7.31
C HIS A 38 -1.97 -6.41 -8.33
N ALA A 39 -0.76 -6.12 -8.83
CA ALA A 39 -0.54 -5.09 -9.84
C ALA A 39 -1.33 -5.37 -11.14
N LEU A 40 -1.35 -6.63 -11.61
CA LEU A 40 -2.16 -7.02 -12.77
C LEU A 40 -3.66 -6.82 -12.56
N LEU A 41 -4.15 -7.09 -11.36
CA LEU A 41 -5.55 -6.92 -10.98
C LEU A 41 -5.91 -5.47 -10.60
N HIS A 42 -5.01 -4.50 -10.86
CA HIS A 42 -5.16 -3.10 -10.43
C HIS A 42 -5.44 -2.95 -8.93
N LYS A 43 -4.90 -3.87 -8.13
CA LYS A 43 -4.88 -3.75 -6.68
C LYS A 43 -3.65 -2.95 -6.25
N PRO A 44 -3.77 -2.09 -5.24
CA PRO A 44 -2.66 -1.29 -4.77
C PRO A 44 -1.47 -2.14 -4.27
N ILE A 45 -0.27 -1.68 -4.60
CA ILE A 45 1.02 -2.23 -4.16
C ILE A 45 1.86 -1.12 -3.52
N THR A 46 2.93 -1.43 -2.79
CA THR A 46 3.77 -0.37 -2.21
C THR A 46 4.51 0.38 -3.31
N LEU A 47 4.81 1.67 -3.10
CA LEU A 47 5.58 2.46 -4.07
C LEU A 47 6.94 1.80 -4.36
N GLY A 48 7.63 1.34 -3.32
CA GLY A 48 8.92 0.66 -3.49
C GLY A 48 8.84 -0.62 -4.31
N ASP A 49 7.73 -1.38 -4.21
CA ASP A 49 7.52 -2.53 -5.08
C ASP A 49 7.13 -2.13 -6.51
N ALA A 50 6.38 -1.05 -6.67
CA ALA A 50 6.04 -0.49 -7.97
C ALA A 50 7.29 -0.02 -8.73
N GLU A 51 8.21 0.68 -8.05
CA GLU A 51 9.50 1.11 -8.61
C GLU A 51 10.35 -0.08 -9.06
N LYS A 52 10.50 -1.10 -8.20
CA LYS A 52 11.22 -2.34 -8.56
C LYS A 52 10.62 -3.02 -9.78
N LEU A 53 9.29 -3.09 -9.84
CA LEU A 53 8.57 -3.69 -10.96
C LEU A 53 8.82 -2.91 -12.27
N VAL A 54 8.73 -1.58 -12.23
CA VAL A 54 9.00 -0.73 -13.40
C VAL A 54 10.44 -0.89 -13.90
N VAL A 55 11.41 -0.99 -13.00
CA VAL A 55 12.82 -1.24 -13.37
C VAL A 55 12.96 -2.60 -14.05
N ALA A 56 12.37 -3.64 -13.48
CA ALA A 56 12.43 -4.99 -14.06
C ALA A 56 11.73 -5.06 -15.42
N LEU A 57 10.59 -4.38 -15.58
CA LEU A 57 9.89 -4.26 -16.87
C LEU A 57 10.74 -3.50 -17.89
N SER A 58 11.34 -2.38 -17.51
CA SER A 58 12.22 -1.60 -18.40
C SER A 58 13.36 -2.45 -18.95
N HIS A 59 13.99 -3.25 -18.07
CA HIS A 59 15.03 -4.19 -18.48
C HIS A 59 14.49 -5.31 -19.38
N HIS A 60 13.30 -5.83 -19.10
CA HIS A 60 12.69 -6.90 -19.91
C HIS A 60 12.27 -6.42 -21.30
N THR A 61 11.68 -5.22 -21.41
CA THR A 61 11.18 -4.68 -22.68
C THR A 61 12.24 -3.90 -23.46
N GLY A 62 13.35 -3.52 -22.82
CA GLY A 62 14.35 -2.61 -23.38
C GLY A 62 13.86 -1.17 -23.55
N LEU A 63 12.76 -0.80 -22.86
CA LEU A 63 12.18 0.55 -22.93
C LEU A 63 12.45 1.30 -21.63
N PRO A 64 12.66 2.63 -21.67
CA PRO A 64 12.80 3.43 -20.46
C PRO A 64 11.41 3.68 -19.87
N LEU A 65 10.89 2.72 -19.09
CA LEU A 65 9.59 2.87 -18.43
C LEU A 65 9.76 3.60 -17.09
N SER A 66 8.71 4.32 -16.69
CA SER A 66 8.61 5.03 -15.42
C SER A 66 7.19 4.88 -14.85
N LEU A 67 7.00 5.24 -13.58
CA LEU A 67 5.67 5.27 -12.93
C LEU A 67 4.70 6.29 -13.59
N ASP A 68 5.22 7.23 -14.38
CA ASP A 68 4.39 8.16 -15.16
C ASP A 68 3.84 7.52 -16.43
N LEU A 69 4.46 6.43 -16.90
CA LEU A 69 4.11 5.75 -18.15
C LEU A 69 3.32 4.45 -17.93
N ILE A 70 3.44 3.83 -16.76
CA ILE A 70 2.75 2.60 -16.40
C ILE A 70 1.64 2.90 -15.39
N ASP A 71 0.45 2.36 -15.64
CA ASP A 71 -0.66 2.41 -14.71
C ASP A 71 -0.46 1.37 -13.60
N LEU A 72 0.08 1.81 -12.47
CA LEU A 72 0.23 1.04 -11.25
C LEU A 72 -0.46 1.79 -10.13
N VAL A 73 -1.39 1.10 -9.47
CA VAL A 73 -2.07 1.63 -8.28
C VAL A 73 -1.11 1.45 -7.10
N THR A 74 -0.75 2.54 -6.41
CA THR A 74 0.10 2.45 -5.21
C THR A 74 -0.71 2.62 -3.93
N TRP A 75 -0.27 2.01 -2.82
CA TRP A 75 -0.88 2.24 -1.51
C TRP A 75 -0.76 3.69 -1.08
N GLU A 76 0.25 4.39 -1.55
CA GLU A 76 0.52 5.79 -1.28
C GLU A 76 -0.51 6.73 -1.93
N ASP A 77 -1.22 6.26 -2.97
CA ASP A 77 -2.36 6.94 -3.58
C ASP A 77 -3.64 6.81 -2.74
N TYR A 78 -3.71 5.82 -1.84
CA TYR A 78 -4.88 5.53 -1.01
C TYR A 78 -4.56 5.69 0.47
N LEU A 79 -5.59 5.92 1.28
CA LEU A 79 -5.44 5.67 2.70
C LEU A 79 -5.68 4.17 2.91
N CYS A 80 -4.81 3.48 3.64
CA CYS A 80 -5.09 2.14 4.13
C CYS A 80 -5.22 2.16 5.65
N LEU A 81 -5.88 1.16 6.22
CA LEU A 81 -6.01 1.00 7.66
C LEU A 81 -4.64 0.66 8.24
N TRP A 82 -4.24 1.38 9.28
CA TRP A 82 -3.05 1.10 10.09
C TRP A 82 -3.47 0.78 11.51
N ILE A 83 -2.92 -0.30 12.03
CA ILE A 83 -3.03 -0.68 13.44
C ILE A 83 -1.75 -0.24 14.12
N ILE A 84 -1.88 0.68 15.07
CA ILE A 84 -0.79 1.16 15.90
C ILE A 84 -0.94 0.48 17.26
N ARG A 85 0.07 -0.27 17.67
CA ARG A 85 0.12 -0.93 18.97
C ARG A 85 1.15 -0.22 19.85
N ALA A 86 0.72 0.21 21.02
CA ALA A 86 1.59 0.67 22.10
C ALA A 86 1.59 -0.38 23.21
N SER A 87 2.75 -0.95 23.50
CA SER A 87 2.93 -1.95 24.55
C SER A 87 3.60 -1.29 25.76
N ILE A 88 3.04 -1.49 26.93
CA ILE A 88 3.62 -1.06 28.22
C ILE A 88 3.96 -2.32 28.99
N THR A 89 5.21 -2.45 29.42
CA THR A 89 5.65 -3.51 30.32
C THR A 89 5.66 -2.95 31.74
N ASP A 90 4.91 -3.55 32.66
CA ASP A 90 4.96 -3.16 34.06
C ASP A 90 6.20 -3.71 34.78
N GLU A 91 6.41 -3.27 36.03
CA GLU A 91 7.57 -3.67 36.85
C GLU A 91 7.59 -5.18 37.15
N GLU A 92 6.46 -5.86 37.02
CA GLU A 92 6.29 -7.30 37.21
C GLU A 92 6.49 -8.09 35.90
N GLY A 93 6.73 -7.40 34.79
CA GLY A 93 6.98 -7.99 33.48
C GLY A 93 5.71 -8.30 32.66
N HIS A 94 4.52 -7.90 33.12
CA HIS A 94 3.30 -8.06 32.33
C HIS A 94 3.24 -7.01 31.23
N VAL A 95 2.84 -7.44 30.03
CA VAL A 95 2.67 -6.56 28.87
C VAL A 95 1.19 -6.20 28.74
N ARG A 96 0.90 -4.90 28.73
CA ARG A 96 -0.40 -4.35 28.38
C ARG A 96 -0.32 -3.66 27.02
N ASP A 97 -1.13 -4.14 26.08
CA ASP A 97 -1.22 -3.57 24.75
C ASP A 97 -2.42 -2.61 24.65
N THR A 98 -2.18 -1.44 24.08
CA THR A 98 -3.21 -0.48 23.68
C THR A 98 -3.12 -0.24 22.18
N TYR A 99 -4.26 -0.10 21.51
CA TYR A 99 -4.33 -0.01 20.06
C TYR A 99 -4.99 1.29 19.61
N GLN A 100 -4.50 1.84 18.50
CA GLN A 100 -5.13 2.92 17.76
C GLN A 100 -5.24 2.55 16.29
N LEU A 101 -6.41 2.80 15.71
CA LEU A 101 -6.69 2.57 14.31
C LEU A 101 -6.71 3.92 13.59
N VAL A 102 -5.98 4.02 12.47
CA VAL A 102 -5.97 5.22 11.62
C VAL A 102 -5.94 4.84 10.16
N TYR A 103 -6.47 5.71 9.30
CA TYR A 103 -6.32 5.59 7.86
C TYR A 103 -5.16 6.47 7.40
N ALA A 104 -4.12 5.87 6.82
CA ALA A 104 -2.90 6.56 6.45
C ALA A 104 -2.27 5.97 5.18
N ARG A 105 -1.43 6.77 4.52
CA ARG A 105 -0.76 6.39 3.26
C ARG A 105 0.49 5.54 3.49
N ASN A 106 1.16 5.77 4.60
CA ASN A 106 2.40 5.13 5.01
C ASN A 106 2.58 5.28 6.53
N GLN A 107 3.66 4.72 7.08
CA GLN A 107 3.94 4.76 8.51
C GLN A 107 4.12 6.19 9.06
N GLU A 108 4.78 7.07 8.30
CA GLU A 108 5.00 8.47 8.71
C GLU A 108 3.66 9.21 8.84
N HIS A 109 2.78 9.07 7.84
CA HIS A 109 1.44 9.63 7.88
C HIS A 109 0.64 9.03 9.04
N ALA A 110 0.75 7.72 9.31
CA ALA A 110 0.07 7.09 10.45
C ALA A 110 0.53 7.69 11.79
N ALA A 111 1.83 7.95 11.94
CA ALA A 111 2.38 8.61 13.14
C ALA A 111 1.88 10.05 13.30
N ILE A 112 1.79 10.80 12.20
CA ILE A 112 1.21 12.16 12.20
C ILE A 112 -0.27 12.11 12.59
N THR A 113 -1.05 11.21 11.98
CA THR A 113 -2.50 11.08 12.26
C THR A 113 -2.76 10.67 13.71
N ALA A 114 -1.92 9.79 14.26
CA ALA A 114 -2.04 9.32 15.64
C ALA A 114 -1.25 10.16 16.66
N HIS A 115 -0.72 11.32 16.27
CA HIS A 115 0.24 12.10 17.08
C HIS A 115 -0.25 12.36 18.52
N PHE A 116 -1.49 12.83 18.69
CA PHE A 116 -2.05 13.10 20.01
C PHE A 116 -2.21 11.83 20.86
N TRP A 117 -2.59 10.73 20.23
CA TRP A 117 -2.70 9.44 20.91
C TRP A 117 -1.31 8.91 21.32
N LEU A 118 -0.30 9.07 20.47
CA LEU A 118 1.09 8.70 20.79
C LEU A 118 1.64 9.50 21.97
N ILE A 119 1.33 10.81 22.07
CA ILE A 119 1.70 11.63 23.23
C ILE A 119 1.09 11.07 24.52
N GLN A 120 -0.17 10.66 24.49
CA GLN A 120 -0.85 10.07 25.65
C GLN A 120 -0.24 8.72 26.09
N HIS A 121 0.45 8.03 25.17
CA HIS A 121 1.08 6.73 25.40
C HIS A 121 2.62 6.82 25.33
N ALA A 122 3.20 7.98 25.64
CA ALA A 122 4.66 8.18 25.60
C ALA A 122 5.46 7.25 26.52
N GLN A 123 4.80 6.65 27.52
CA GLN A 123 5.35 5.65 28.43
C GLN A 123 5.42 4.23 27.86
N ALA A 124 4.95 4.01 26.62
CA ALA A 124 5.04 2.72 25.96
C ALA A 124 6.50 2.32 25.73
N THR A 125 6.84 1.08 26.10
CA THR A 125 8.17 0.50 25.89
C THR A 125 8.38 0.11 24.43
N HIS A 126 7.30 -0.18 23.71
CA HIS A 126 7.35 -0.52 22.29
C HIS A 126 6.14 0.08 21.54
N ILE A 127 6.40 0.64 20.37
CA ILE A 127 5.36 1.13 19.45
C ILE A 127 5.56 0.44 18.10
N GLN A 128 4.50 -0.20 17.61
CA GLN A 128 4.50 -0.92 16.35
C GLN A 128 3.41 -0.39 15.43
N PHE A 129 3.76 -0.19 14.16
CA PHE A 129 2.84 0.25 13.11
C PHE A 129 2.66 -0.91 12.12
N THR A 130 1.43 -1.36 11.94
CA THR A 130 1.11 -2.49 11.05
C THR A 130 0.07 -2.05 10.02
N PRO A 131 0.39 -2.03 8.72
CA PRO A 131 -0.61 -1.80 7.69
C PRO A 131 -1.55 -3.01 7.61
N CYS A 132 -2.85 -2.74 7.51
CA CYS A 132 -3.91 -3.73 7.44
C CYS A 132 -4.79 -3.50 6.19
N PRO A 133 -4.22 -3.67 4.98
CA PRO A 133 -4.90 -3.33 3.72
C PRO A 133 -6.14 -4.18 3.43
N GLU A 134 -6.22 -5.38 4.01
CA GLU A 134 -7.37 -6.29 3.86
C GLU A 134 -8.48 -5.97 4.88
N GLY A 135 -8.23 -5.06 5.83
CA GLY A 135 -9.16 -4.70 6.91
C GLY A 135 -9.08 -5.63 8.11
N LEU A 136 -9.86 -5.28 9.14
CA LEU A 136 -9.92 -5.99 10.40
C LEU A 136 -11.35 -6.48 10.65
N HIS A 137 -11.49 -7.74 11.04
CA HIS A 137 -12.76 -8.32 11.50
C HIS A 137 -12.64 -8.61 13.00
N LEU A 138 -13.47 -7.97 13.80
CA LEU A 138 -13.58 -8.18 15.24
C LEU A 138 -15.03 -8.55 15.53
N ASP A 139 -15.29 -9.85 15.71
CA ASP A 139 -16.63 -10.41 15.95
C ASP A 139 -17.68 -9.90 14.93
N ASP A 140 -18.53 -8.96 15.33
CA ASP A 140 -19.60 -8.34 14.54
C ASP A 140 -19.18 -7.04 13.82
N MET A 141 -17.97 -6.53 14.09
CA MET A 141 -17.43 -5.31 13.53
C MET A 141 -16.42 -5.59 12.41
N ALA A 142 -16.72 -5.13 11.20
CA ALA A 142 -15.80 -5.12 10.08
C ALA A 142 -15.27 -3.70 9.84
N ILE A 143 -13.97 -3.51 9.99
CA ILE A 143 -13.27 -2.27 9.70
C ILE A 143 -12.58 -2.42 8.34
N PRO A 144 -13.00 -1.68 7.31
CA PRO A 144 -12.48 -1.90 5.97
C PRO A 144 -11.01 -1.47 5.89
N GLY A 145 -10.19 -2.24 5.16
CA GLY A 145 -8.76 -1.96 5.02
C GLY A 145 -8.42 -0.73 4.19
N ILE A 146 -9.38 -0.27 3.39
CA ILE A 146 -9.36 0.99 2.66
C ILE A 146 -10.61 1.74 3.13
N PRO A 147 -10.52 3.01 3.54
CA PRO A 147 -11.71 3.73 3.93
C PRO A 147 -12.62 3.79 2.69
N PRO A 148 -13.94 3.70 2.86
CA PRO A 148 -14.87 3.97 1.77
C PRO A 148 -14.62 5.41 1.31
N CYS A 149 -13.78 5.58 0.29
CA CYS A 149 -13.53 6.88 -0.29
C CYS A 149 -14.82 7.32 -0.99
N LYS A 150 -15.08 8.62 -1.01
CA LYS A 150 -16.26 9.30 -1.60
C LYS A 150 -16.44 9.07 -3.12
N GLN A 151 -16.01 7.94 -3.68
CA GLN A 151 -16.12 7.60 -5.10
C GLN A 151 -17.55 7.32 -5.57
N GLU A 152 -18.51 7.12 -4.66
CA GLU A 152 -19.93 6.98 -5.06
C GLU A 152 -20.62 8.30 -5.39
N LYS A 153 -20.06 9.47 -5.07
CA LYS A 153 -20.69 10.75 -5.45
C LYS A 153 -20.29 11.28 -6.83
N GLU A 154 -19.12 10.93 -7.36
CA GLU A 154 -18.68 11.42 -8.68
C GLU A 154 -18.88 10.41 -9.82
N ARG A 155 -19.20 9.14 -9.54
CA ARG A 155 -19.60 8.16 -10.57
C ARG A 155 -21.10 8.16 -10.88
N LEU A 156 -21.90 8.90 -10.12
CA LEU A 156 -23.35 9.04 -10.29
C LEU A 156 -23.78 10.51 -10.57
N SER A 157 -22.83 11.41 -10.85
CA SER A 157 -23.08 12.81 -11.23
C SER A 157 -22.75 13.04 -12.70
#